data_AF-A0A7S0U923-F1
#
_entry.id   AF-A0A7S0U923-F1
#
_cell.length_a   1.000
_cell.length_b   1.000
_cell.length_c   1.000
_cell.angle_alpha   90.00
_cell.angle_beta   90.00
_cell.angle_gamma   90.00
#
_symmetry.space_group_name_H-M   'P 1'
#
loop_
_entity.id
_entity.type
_entity.pdbx_description
1 polymer ?
#
loop_
_entity_poly.entity_id
_entity_poly.type
_entity_poly.pdbx_seq_one_letter_code
_entity_poly.pdbx_strand_id
1 'polypeptide(L)'
;GFDSVDDESLGEIKIWRQPPVPDEWKDDNNPPYSYYAYYMWANISVLNKFRRERGFGEFSFRPHCGEAGELDHVVASFLCAESINHGITMRRSPSLQYLFYLEQIGLAMSPMSNNALFLQYDRNPFYLYFKRGLNVSLSTDDPLQFHFTKEPLIEEYGMAKQVWKYSTVDLCEIARNSVLQSGFEDCVKAHWIGPDFRLKGHLGNNISRTNVPDIRLEFRHDTLTEERAFIARSASIHYAGILHPMKSPSHGPQPSSHWVGAKVGAAPIVQPLHTGYFPKPPSDLAGGSKTSGGAGDGVDESVEDK
;
A
#
# COMPACT_ATOMS: atom_id res chain seq x y z
N GLY A 1 12.63 -2.08 -10.17
CA GLY A 1 12.76 -1.59 -8.80
C GLY A 1 14.02 -2.17 -8.19
N PHE A 2 14.24 -1.89 -6.92
CA PHE A 2 15.31 -2.43 -6.09
C PHE A 2 14.69 -3.25 -4.97
N ASP A 3 15.24 -4.43 -4.75
CA ASP A 3 14.86 -5.35 -3.68
C ASP A 3 16.13 -5.71 -2.91
N SER A 4 16.09 -5.56 -1.59
CA SER A 4 17.19 -5.87 -0.69
C SER A 4 16.87 -7.19 -0.01
N VAL A 5 17.80 -8.14 -0.05
CA VAL A 5 17.63 -9.52 0.41
C VAL A 5 18.83 -9.96 1.23
N ASP A 6 18.59 -10.82 2.22
CA ASP A 6 19.54 -11.73 2.86
C ASP A 6 18.73 -12.61 3.86
N ASP A 7 19.40 -13.53 4.57
CA ASP A 7 18.79 -14.24 5.70
C ASP A 7 18.47 -13.28 6.86
N GLU A 8 17.22 -12.78 6.90
CA GLU A 8 16.72 -11.88 7.95
C GLU A 8 16.79 -12.47 9.37
N SER A 9 16.97 -13.80 9.52
CA SER A 9 17.05 -14.45 10.83
C SER A 9 18.40 -14.28 11.53
N LEU A 10 19.43 -13.86 10.79
CA LEU A 10 20.75 -13.59 11.35
C LEU A 10 20.69 -12.41 12.32
N GLY A 11 21.30 -12.58 13.49
CA GLY A 11 21.33 -11.54 14.52
C GLY A 11 22.13 -10.32 14.07
N GLU A 12 21.61 -9.14 14.33
CA GLU A 12 22.24 -7.87 13.97
C GLU A 12 22.79 -7.13 15.19
N ILE A 13 23.97 -6.53 15.04
CA ILE A 13 24.59 -5.76 16.12
C ILE A 13 24.21 -4.28 16.00
N LYS A 14 23.27 -3.85 16.84
CA LYS A 14 22.73 -2.47 16.87
C LYS A 14 23.40 -1.63 17.95
N ILE A 15 24.73 -1.51 17.88
CA ILE A 15 25.53 -0.78 18.87
C ILE A 15 25.48 0.75 18.70
N TRP A 16 25.17 1.22 17.49
CA TRP A 16 25.24 2.63 17.14
C TRP A 16 23.91 3.34 17.38
N ARG A 17 23.93 4.42 18.18
CA ARG A 17 22.82 5.39 18.19
C ARG A 17 22.83 6.27 16.94
N GLN A 18 24.04 6.58 16.45
CA GLN A 18 24.29 7.30 15.20
C GLN A 18 25.39 6.52 14.47
N PRO A 19 25.03 5.70 13.46
CA PRO A 19 26.01 4.90 12.75
C PRO A 19 26.87 5.78 11.83
N PRO A 20 28.13 5.39 11.54
CA PRO A 20 28.99 6.13 10.62
C PRO A 20 28.41 6.15 9.20
N VAL A 21 28.86 7.09 8.36
CA VAL A 21 28.49 7.09 6.93
C VAL A 21 29.13 5.89 6.20
N PRO A 22 28.62 5.48 5.01
CA PRO A 22 29.04 4.22 4.39
C PRO A 22 30.54 4.16 4.12
N ASP A 23 31.14 5.26 3.69
CA ASP A 23 32.59 5.37 3.43
C ASP A 23 33.45 5.26 4.71
N GLU A 24 32.83 5.48 5.87
CA GLU A 24 33.47 5.39 7.18
C GLU A 24 33.11 4.10 7.94
N TRP A 25 32.28 3.24 7.35
CA TRP A 25 31.99 1.93 7.93
C TRP A 25 33.21 1.02 7.79
N LYS A 26 33.96 0.87 8.88
CA LYS A 26 35.18 0.07 8.96
C LYS A 26 35.07 -1.11 9.93
N ASP A 27 33.89 -1.31 10.50
CA ASP A 27 33.62 -2.43 11.39
C ASP A 27 33.50 -3.72 10.56
N ASP A 28 34.03 -4.82 11.07
CA ASP A 28 33.94 -6.14 10.42
C ASP A 28 32.50 -6.69 10.45
N ASN A 29 31.64 -6.15 11.33
CA ASN A 29 30.25 -6.53 11.41
C ASN A 29 29.44 -5.94 10.25
N ASN A 30 28.51 -6.73 9.72
CA ASN A 30 27.56 -6.29 8.72
C ASN A 30 26.67 -5.14 9.28
N PRO A 31 26.46 -4.04 8.54
CA PRO A 31 25.51 -3.02 8.95
C PRO A 31 24.11 -3.60 9.20
N PRO A 32 23.34 -3.06 10.17
CA PRO A 32 21.99 -3.54 10.43
C PRO A 32 21.05 -3.23 9.26
N TYR A 33 19.96 -3.97 9.11
CA TYR A 33 18.96 -3.80 8.05
C TYR A 33 18.50 -2.35 7.87
N SER A 34 18.24 -1.65 8.97
CA SER A 34 17.78 -0.24 8.94
C SER A 34 18.81 0.70 8.30
N TYR A 35 20.10 0.36 8.38
CA TYR A 35 21.18 1.08 7.71
C TYR A 35 21.08 0.92 6.20
N TYR A 36 20.97 -0.33 5.72
CA TYR A 36 20.78 -0.63 4.30
C TYR A 36 19.50 0.03 3.77
N ALA A 37 18.37 -0.13 4.46
CA ALA A 37 17.10 0.46 4.07
C ALA A 37 17.18 1.98 3.92
N TYR A 38 17.82 2.68 4.88
CA TYR A 38 17.98 4.12 4.83
C TYR A 38 18.85 4.57 3.64
N TYR A 39 20.05 4.02 3.47
CA TYR A 39 20.94 4.48 2.39
C TYR A 39 20.45 4.06 1.01
N MET A 40 19.79 2.91 0.89
CA MET A 40 19.09 2.52 -0.35
C MET A 40 17.99 3.54 -0.66
N TRP A 41 17.11 3.85 0.30
CA TRP A 41 16.06 4.84 0.11
C TRP A 41 16.59 6.22 -0.23
N ALA A 42 17.60 6.72 0.49
CA ALA A 42 18.18 8.04 0.27
C ALA A 42 18.75 8.15 -1.16
N ASN A 43 19.53 7.15 -1.59
CA ASN A 43 20.15 7.12 -2.91
C ASN A 43 19.10 6.99 -4.02
N ILE A 44 18.14 6.07 -3.87
CA ILE A 44 17.05 5.87 -4.83
C ILE A 44 16.20 7.14 -4.94
N SER A 45 15.92 7.83 -3.83
CA SER A 45 15.14 9.07 -3.81
C SER A 45 15.82 10.20 -4.59
N VAL A 46 17.13 10.41 -4.37
CA VAL A 46 17.91 11.42 -5.10
C VAL A 46 17.97 11.07 -6.59
N LEU A 47 18.20 9.80 -6.93
CA LEU A 47 18.23 9.33 -8.30
C LEU A 47 16.87 9.50 -8.99
N ASN A 48 15.77 9.14 -8.33
CA ASN A 48 14.43 9.28 -8.88
C ASN A 48 14.06 10.73 -9.12
N LYS A 49 14.46 11.66 -8.24
CA LYS A 49 14.29 13.09 -8.48
C LYS A 49 14.96 13.51 -9.79
N PHE A 50 16.23 13.13 -9.99
CA PHE A 50 16.98 13.43 -11.21
C PHE A 50 16.35 12.80 -12.47
N ARG A 51 15.85 11.56 -12.36
CA ARG A 51 15.19 10.83 -13.44
C ARG A 51 13.87 11.49 -13.83
N ARG A 52 13.06 11.88 -12.84
CA ARG A 52 11.78 12.58 -13.03
C ARG A 52 11.97 13.92 -13.74
N GLU A 53 12.98 14.70 -13.34
CA GLU A 53 13.31 15.98 -14.00
C GLU A 53 13.69 15.81 -15.48
N ARG A 54 14.07 14.60 -15.91
CA ARG A 54 14.42 14.26 -17.29
C ARG A 54 13.36 13.45 -18.03
N GLY A 55 12.20 13.21 -17.41
CA GLY A 55 11.12 12.42 -18.00
C GLY A 55 11.42 10.92 -18.08
N PHE A 56 12.37 10.40 -17.30
CA PHE A 56 12.62 8.97 -17.17
C PHE A 56 11.69 8.33 -16.13
N GLY A 57 11.39 7.04 -16.30
CA GLY A 57 10.65 6.26 -15.30
C GLY A 57 11.44 6.11 -13.99
N GLU A 58 10.73 6.03 -12.87
CA GLU A 58 11.34 5.96 -11.53
C GLU A 58 11.55 4.52 -11.08
N PHE A 59 12.50 4.32 -10.16
CA PHE A 59 12.73 3.04 -9.52
C PHE A 59 11.97 2.94 -8.21
N SER A 60 11.23 1.86 -8.03
CA SER A 60 10.61 1.51 -6.75
C SER A 60 11.61 0.85 -5.81
N PHE A 61 11.48 1.06 -4.50
CA PHE A 61 12.22 0.31 -3.47
C PHE A 61 11.24 -0.61 -2.73
N ARG A 62 11.49 -1.92 -2.83
CA ARG A 62 10.56 -2.99 -2.41
C ARG A 62 11.34 -4.15 -1.79
N PRO A 63 11.86 -3.98 -0.56
CA PRO A 63 12.74 -4.96 0.03
C PRO A 63 11.99 -6.20 0.54
N HIS A 64 12.71 -7.33 0.62
CA HIS A 64 12.35 -8.41 1.53
C HIS A 64 12.43 -7.90 2.95
N CYS A 65 11.33 -8.04 3.69
CA CYS A 65 11.19 -7.43 4.99
C CYS A 65 10.18 -8.14 5.87
N GLY A 66 10.63 -8.49 7.07
CA GLY A 66 9.81 -9.14 8.07
C GLY A 66 9.39 -10.54 7.66
N GLU A 67 10.15 -11.24 6.81
CA GLU A 67 9.99 -12.69 6.69
C GLU A 67 10.39 -13.38 8.00
N ALA A 68 11.58 -13.03 8.47
CA ALA A 68 12.14 -13.39 9.76
C ALA A 68 12.67 -12.11 10.45
N GLY A 69 13.64 -12.24 11.34
CA GLY A 69 14.31 -11.09 11.94
C GLY A 69 13.52 -10.30 12.99
N GLU A 70 14.01 -9.10 13.26
CA GLU A 70 13.50 -8.19 14.27
C GLU A 70 12.42 -7.26 13.70
N LEU A 71 11.55 -6.75 14.57
CA LEU A 71 10.40 -5.94 14.15
C LEU A 71 10.81 -4.58 13.56
N ASP A 72 12.00 -4.08 13.88
CA ASP A 72 12.50 -2.81 13.38
C ASP A 72 12.82 -2.85 11.88
N HIS A 73 13.03 -4.03 11.28
CA HIS A 73 13.11 -4.19 9.83
C HIS A 73 11.84 -3.63 9.17
N VAL A 74 10.68 -4.07 9.67
CA VAL A 74 9.36 -3.61 9.20
C VAL A 74 9.14 -2.13 9.49
N VAL A 75 9.65 -1.61 10.62
CA VAL A 75 9.59 -0.17 10.93
C VAL A 75 10.41 0.66 9.94
N ALA A 76 11.64 0.23 9.64
CA ALA A 76 12.50 0.92 8.69
C ALA A 76 11.89 0.92 7.29
N SER A 77 11.39 -0.23 6.83
CA SER A 77 10.74 -0.37 5.52
C SER A 77 9.40 0.38 5.45
N PHE A 78 8.63 0.47 6.53
CA PHE A 78 7.44 1.33 6.58
C PHE A 78 7.76 2.79 6.26
N LEU A 79 8.90 3.28 6.74
CA LEU A 79 9.34 4.67 6.54
C LEU A 79 10.00 4.89 5.17
N CYS A 80 10.67 3.87 4.63
CA CYS A 80 11.60 4.02 3.52
C CYS A 80 11.14 3.35 2.21
N ALA A 81 10.28 2.33 2.26
CA ALA A 81 9.91 1.51 1.11
C ALA A 81 8.51 1.85 0.56
N GLU A 82 8.30 1.55 -0.72
CA GLU A 82 7.01 1.72 -1.39
C GLU A 82 6.06 0.52 -1.12
N SER A 83 6.64 -0.67 -1.00
CA SER A 83 5.98 -1.92 -0.62
C SER A 83 7.01 -2.84 0.01
N ILE A 84 6.58 -3.94 0.62
CA ILE A 84 7.48 -4.98 1.15
C ILE A 84 7.13 -6.35 0.58
N ASN A 85 8.12 -7.23 0.53
CA ASN A 85 7.89 -8.67 0.36
C ASN A 85 7.87 -9.32 1.75
N HIS A 86 7.00 -10.31 1.96
CA HIS A 86 6.72 -11.01 3.23
C HIS A 86 5.90 -10.21 4.26
N GLY A 87 6.53 -9.61 5.28
CA GLY A 87 5.81 -8.95 6.39
C GLY A 87 5.13 -9.91 7.39
N ILE A 88 5.64 -11.13 7.53
CA ILE A 88 5.16 -12.13 8.49
C ILE A 88 5.33 -11.65 9.93
N THR A 89 6.49 -11.12 10.29
CA THR A 89 6.82 -10.71 11.67
C THR A 89 5.93 -9.58 12.17
N MET A 90 5.35 -8.78 11.26
CA MET A 90 4.36 -7.76 11.56
C MET A 90 3.15 -8.31 12.32
N ARG A 91 2.89 -9.63 12.27
CA ARG A 91 1.83 -10.31 13.06
C ARG A 91 1.94 -10.06 14.56
N ARG A 92 3.16 -9.74 15.04
CA ARG A 92 3.49 -9.47 16.45
C ARG A 92 3.15 -8.04 16.88
N SER A 93 2.85 -7.14 15.94
CA SER A 93 2.59 -5.71 16.21
C SER A 93 1.26 -5.26 15.59
N PRO A 94 0.18 -5.19 16.37
CA PRO A 94 -1.10 -4.65 15.91
C PRO A 94 -0.97 -3.21 15.39
N SER A 95 -0.13 -2.40 16.03
CA SER A 95 0.11 -1.00 15.63
C SER A 95 0.71 -0.90 14.23
N LEU A 96 1.71 -1.73 13.89
CA LEU A 96 2.29 -1.72 12.54
C LEU A 96 1.30 -2.23 11.50
N GLN A 97 0.54 -3.29 11.81
CA GLN A 97 -0.51 -3.77 10.91
C GLN A 97 -1.52 -2.67 10.59
N TYR A 98 -1.88 -1.88 11.61
CA TYR A 98 -2.81 -0.77 11.45
C TYR A 98 -2.21 0.37 10.63
N LEU A 99 -0.92 0.70 10.81
CA LEU A 99 -0.23 1.68 9.98
C LEU A 99 -0.15 1.25 8.50
N PHE A 100 0.22 -0.01 8.23
CA PHE A 100 0.22 -0.56 6.86
C PHE A 100 -1.18 -0.56 6.25
N TYR A 101 -2.21 -0.83 7.04
CA TYR A 101 -3.60 -0.71 6.61
C TYR A 101 -3.98 0.75 6.29
N LEU A 102 -3.66 1.69 7.17
CA LEU A 102 -4.00 3.10 6.98
C LEU A 102 -3.28 3.72 5.79
N GLU A 103 -2.02 3.37 5.55
CA GLU A 103 -1.24 3.86 4.41
C GLU A 103 -1.42 3.01 3.13
N GLN A 104 -2.08 1.86 3.25
CA GLN A 104 -2.27 0.90 2.15
C GLN A 104 -0.95 0.49 1.46
N ILE A 105 0.12 0.37 2.25
CA ILE A 105 1.43 -0.10 1.77
C ILE A 105 1.30 -1.57 1.34
N GLY A 106 1.81 -1.89 0.15
CA GLY A 106 1.69 -3.21 -0.45
C GLY A 106 2.52 -4.27 0.28
N LEU A 107 1.95 -5.47 0.44
CA LEU A 107 2.64 -6.66 0.91
C LEU A 107 2.50 -7.78 -0.13
N ALA A 108 3.61 -8.18 -0.75
CA ALA A 108 3.66 -9.39 -1.58
C ALA A 108 4.11 -10.55 -0.69
N MET A 109 3.26 -11.56 -0.52
CA MET A 109 3.51 -12.66 0.40
C MET A 109 3.52 -13.99 -0.35
N SER A 110 4.40 -14.91 0.08
CA SER A 110 4.57 -16.22 -0.55
C SER A 110 4.30 -17.37 0.45
N PRO A 111 3.02 -17.66 0.76
CA PRO A 111 2.66 -18.59 1.83
C PRO A 111 3.21 -20.01 1.68
N MET A 112 3.35 -20.55 0.45
CA MET A 112 3.93 -21.88 0.25
C MET A 112 5.43 -21.91 0.54
N SER A 113 6.17 -20.87 0.14
CA SER A 113 7.58 -20.69 0.53
C SER A 113 7.72 -20.65 2.06
N ASN A 114 6.95 -19.77 2.72
CA ASN A 114 7.04 -19.63 4.18
C ASN A 114 6.69 -20.95 4.89
N ASN A 115 5.74 -21.73 4.34
CA ASN A 115 5.38 -23.05 4.86
C ASN A 115 6.49 -24.09 4.72
N ALA A 116 7.22 -24.07 3.60
CA ALA A 116 8.35 -24.97 3.41
C ALA A 116 9.52 -24.64 4.35
N LEU A 117 9.71 -23.36 4.69
CA LEU A 117 10.85 -22.90 5.46
C LEU A 117 10.63 -22.92 6.98
N PHE A 118 9.60 -22.24 7.51
CA PHE A 118 9.52 -21.99 8.96
C PHE A 118 8.11 -21.74 9.53
N LEU A 119 7.05 -21.61 8.72
CA LEU A 119 5.70 -21.25 9.19
C LEU A 119 4.59 -22.04 8.51
N GLN A 120 3.98 -22.97 9.22
CA GLN A 120 2.81 -23.74 8.76
C GLN A 120 1.78 -22.87 8.04
N TYR A 121 1.30 -23.34 6.87
CA TYR A 121 0.47 -22.58 5.94
C TYR A 121 -0.79 -21.99 6.58
N ASP A 122 -1.49 -22.77 7.41
CA ASP A 122 -2.70 -22.37 8.13
C ASP A 122 -2.45 -21.28 9.19
N ARG A 123 -1.20 -21.14 9.64
CA ARG A 123 -0.74 -20.11 10.59
C ARG A 123 -0.15 -18.87 9.92
N ASN A 124 -0.07 -18.84 8.59
CA ASN A 124 0.44 -17.68 7.86
C ASN A 124 -0.52 -16.47 8.03
N PRO A 125 -0.02 -15.26 8.36
CA PRO A 125 -0.88 -14.13 8.66
C PRO A 125 -1.58 -13.52 7.44
N PHE A 126 -1.25 -13.95 6.21
CA PHE A 126 -1.89 -13.48 4.98
C PHE A 126 -3.42 -13.46 5.08
N TYR A 127 -4.02 -14.54 5.56
CA TYR A 127 -5.48 -14.64 5.75
C TYR A 127 -6.03 -13.50 6.59
N LEU A 128 -5.38 -13.22 7.72
CA LEU A 128 -5.82 -12.18 8.64
C LEU A 128 -5.58 -10.78 8.08
N TYR A 129 -4.46 -10.58 7.37
CA TYR A 129 -4.14 -9.31 6.72
C TYR A 129 -5.16 -8.98 5.62
N PHE A 130 -5.46 -9.94 4.75
CA PHE A 130 -6.49 -9.77 3.72
C PHE A 130 -7.86 -9.47 4.32
N LYS A 131 -8.25 -10.20 5.38
CA LYS A 131 -9.53 -9.99 6.07
C LYS A 131 -9.62 -8.59 6.67
N ARG A 132 -8.53 -8.07 7.24
CA ARG A 132 -8.42 -6.71 7.78
C ARG A 132 -8.36 -5.61 6.71
N GLY A 133 -8.17 -5.97 5.44
CA GLY A 133 -8.10 -5.02 4.33
C GLY A 133 -6.73 -4.38 4.13
N LEU A 134 -5.67 -5.03 4.62
CA LEU A 134 -4.32 -4.66 4.21
C LEU A 134 -4.16 -4.93 2.70
N ASN A 135 -3.32 -4.12 2.06
CA ASN A 135 -3.02 -4.23 0.63
C ASN A 135 -2.08 -5.41 0.38
N VAL A 136 -2.63 -6.63 0.37
CA VAL A 136 -1.86 -7.87 0.19
C VAL A 136 -2.01 -8.44 -1.21
N SER A 137 -0.95 -9.09 -1.70
CA SER A 137 -0.92 -9.88 -2.92
C SER A 137 -0.20 -11.22 -2.68
N LEU A 138 -0.56 -12.25 -3.46
CA LEU A 138 0.14 -13.54 -3.44
C LEU A 138 1.28 -13.54 -4.46
N SER A 139 2.43 -14.05 -4.03
CA SER A 139 3.65 -14.26 -4.81
C SER A 139 4.16 -15.69 -4.62
N THR A 140 5.14 -16.09 -5.42
CA THR A 140 5.67 -17.47 -5.45
C THR A 140 7.02 -17.64 -4.77
N ASP A 141 7.76 -16.57 -4.55
CA ASP A 141 9.16 -16.60 -4.09
C ASP A 141 10.07 -17.37 -5.06
N ASP A 142 10.46 -18.61 -4.73
CA ASP A 142 11.22 -19.54 -5.57
C ASP A 142 10.33 -20.67 -6.14
N PRO A 143 9.64 -20.46 -7.29
CA PRO A 143 8.83 -21.47 -7.94
C PRO A 143 9.53 -22.83 -8.12
N LEU A 144 10.81 -22.81 -8.48
CA LEU A 144 11.57 -24.04 -8.74
C LEU A 144 11.74 -24.90 -7.49
N GLN A 145 11.76 -24.28 -6.30
CA GLN A 145 11.99 -24.95 -5.03
C GLN A 145 10.69 -25.39 -4.37
N PHE A 146 9.64 -24.57 -4.43
CA PHE A 146 8.45 -24.74 -3.58
C PHE A 146 7.19 -25.23 -4.30
N HIS A 147 7.18 -25.26 -5.64
CA HIS A 147 5.99 -25.54 -6.42
C HIS A 147 6.15 -26.81 -7.25
N PHE A 148 5.04 -27.53 -7.45
CA PHE A 148 5.05 -28.83 -8.14
C PHE A 148 4.30 -28.81 -9.47
N THR A 149 3.56 -27.73 -9.74
CA THR A 149 2.78 -27.58 -10.97
C THR A 149 3.52 -26.76 -12.04
N LYS A 150 3.01 -26.79 -13.27
CA LYS A 150 3.51 -25.96 -14.38
C LYS A 150 3.14 -24.48 -14.24
N GLU A 151 2.19 -24.15 -13.37
CA GLU A 151 1.67 -22.80 -13.15
C GLU A 151 1.80 -22.42 -11.67
N PRO A 152 3.02 -22.10 -11.20
CA PRO A 152 3.32 -21.91 -9.77
C PRO A 152 2.42 -20.88 -9.08
N LEU A 153 2.19 -19.73 -9.72
CA LEU A 153 1.32 -18.71 -9.15
C LEU A 153 -0.14 -19.18 -9.05
N ILE A 154 -0.62 -19.97 -10.01
CA ILE A 154 -1.98 -20.52 -9.95
C ILE A 154 -2.10 -21.55 -8.83
N GLU A 155 -1.04 -22.32 -8.55
CA GLU A 155 -0.96 -23.23 -7.42
C GLU A 155 -1.05 -22.49 -6.08
N GLU A 156 -0.37 -21.34 -5.90
CA GLU A 156 -0.52 -20.48 -4.71
C GLU A 156 -1.97 -20.04 -4.49
N TYR A 157 -2.63 -19.52 -5.53
CA TYR A 157 -4.04 -19.11 -5.45
C TYR A 157 -4.96 -20.32 -5.18
N GLY A 158 -4.66 -21.48 -5.78
CA GLY A 158 -5.36 -22.73 -5.55
C GLY A 158 -5.25 -23.19 -4.10
N MET A 159 -4.07 -23.09 -3.50
CA MET A 159 -3.84 -23.48 -2.12
C MET A 159 -4.49 -22.52 -1.13
N ALA A 160 -4.36 -21.21 -1.37
CA ALA A 160 -5.03 -20.17 -0.59
C ALA A 160 -6.56 -20.38 -0.59
N LYS A 161 -7.12 -20.70 -1.77
CA LYS A 161 -8.55 -21.04 -1.91
C LYS A 161 -8.94 -22.24 -1.06
N GLN A 162 -8.17 -23.33 -1.12
CA GLN A 162 -8.52 -24.58 -0.44
C GLN A 162 -8.34 -24.49 1.08
N VAL A 163 -7.27 -23.87 1.55
CA VAL A 163 -6.96 -23.81 2.99
C VAL A 163 -7.77 -22.71 3.68
N TRP A 164 -7.79 -21.49 3.13
CA TRP A 164 -8.45 -20.34 3.74
C TRP A 164 -9.90 -20.11 3.29
N LYS A 165 -10.40 -20.99 2.41
CA LYS A 165 -11.79 -20.97 1.91
C LYS A 165 -12.15 -19.67 1.21
N TYR A 166 -11.21 -19.09 0.46
CA TYR A 166 -11.47 -17.90 -0.34
C TYR A 166 -12.50 -18.15 -1.43
N SER A 167 -13.42 -17.20 -1.56
CA SER A 167 -14.34 -17.12 -2.68
C SER A 167 -13.62 -16.66 -3.94
N THR A 168 -14.26 -16.80 -5.10
CA THR A 168 -13.73 -16.24 -6.35
C THR A 168 -13.56 -14.73 -6.26
N VAL A 169 -14.45 -14.02 -5.56
CA VAL A 169 -14.34 -12.57 -5.35
C VAL A 169 -13.08 -12.23 -4.57
N ASP A 170 -12.75 -13.00 -3.53
CA ASP A 170 -11.55 -12.77 -2.73
C ASP A 170 -10.28 -12.95 -3.58
N LEU A 171 -10.22 -14.01 -4.39
CA LEU A 171 -9.09 -14.26 -5.28
C LEU A 171 -8.96 -13.17 -6.36
N CYS A 172 -10.06 -12.73 -6.95
CA CYS A 172 -10.06 -11.62 -7.91
C CYS A 172 -9.62 -10.30 -7.26
N GLU A 173 -10.00 -10.04 -6.01
CA GLU A 173 -9.53 -8.86 -5.26
C GLU A 173 -8.02 -8.92 -5.03
N ILE A 174 -7.49 -10.07 -4.60
CA ILE A 174 -6.04 -10.28 -4.39
C ILE A 174 -5.28 -10.09 -5.72
N ALA A 175 -5.79 -10.65 -6.82
CA ALA A 175 -5.18 -10.49 -8.15
C ALA A 175 -5.26 -9.05 -8.67
N ARG A 176 -6.36 -8.33 -8.43
CA ARG A 176 -6.47 -6.90 -8.74
C ARG A 176 -5.43 -6.09 -7.96
N ASN A 177 -5.26 -6.40 -6.66
CA ASN A 177 -4.29 -5.73 -5.81
C ASN A 177 -2.85 -5.96 -6.30
N SER A 178 -2.51 -7.16 -6.79
CA SER A 178 -1.18 -7.42 -7.34
C SER A 178 -0.87 -6.56 -8.57
N VAL A 179 -1.85 -6.34 -9.47
CA VAL A 179 -1.70 -5.42 -10.60
C VAL A 179 -1.49 -3.99 -10.12
N LEU A 180 -2.24 -3.53 -9.12
CA LEU A 180 -2.06 -2.19 -8.56
C LEU A 180 -0.66 -2.03 -7.94
N GLN A 181 -0.20 -3.03 -7.19
CA GLN A 181 1.11 -3.08 -6.57
C GLN A 181 2.25 -3.17 -7.60
N SER A 182 2.02 -3.75 -8.77
CA SER A 182 3.07 -4.00 -9.77
C SER A 182 3.81 -2.73 -10.25
N GLY A 183 4.98 -2.91 -10.84
CA GLY A 183 5.78 -1.82 -11.44
C GLY A 183 5.45 -1.49 -12.89
N PHE A 184 4.40 -2.08 -13.48
CA PHE A 184 4.03 -1.85 -14.88
C PHE A 184 3.52 -0.43 -15.13
N GLU A 185 3.64 0.01 -16.38
CA GLU A 185 3.17 1.31 -16.85
C GLU A 185 1.64 1.45 -16.74
N ASP A 186 1.18 2.70 -16.60
CA ASP A 186 -0.25 3.00 -16.44
C ASP A 186 -1.09 2.51 -17.64
N CYS A 187 -0.55 2.50 -18.85
CA CYS A 187 -1.25 1.97 -20.02
C CYS A 187 -1.49 0.45 -19.91
N VAL A 188 -0.52 -0.30 -19.36
CA VAL A 188 -0.63 -1.74 -19.14
C VAL A 188 -1.64 -2.03 -18.02
N LYS A 189 -1.54 -1.29 -16.90
CA LYS A 189 -2.52 -1.40 -15.81
C LYS A 189 -3.93 -1.04 -16.27
N ALA A 190 -4.08 0.06 -17.02
CA ALA A 190 -5.36 0.47 -17.59
C ALA A 190 -5.96 -0.60 -18.50
N HIS A 191 -5.10 -1.27 -19.29
CA HIS A 191 -5.51 -2.40 -20.10
C HIS A 191 -5.96 -3.59 -19.23
N TRP A 192 -5.25 -3.96 -18.16
CA TRP A 192 -5.64 -5.13 -17.37
C TRP A 192 -6.83 -4.91 -16.45
N ILE A 193 -6.93 -3.76 -15.77
CA ILE A 193 -7.91 -3.54 -14.70
C ILE A 193 -8.86 -2.36 -14.93
N GLY A 194 -8.69 -1.62 -16.04
CA GLY A 194 -9.59 -0.56 -16.49
C GLY A 194 -8.93 0.84 -16.47
N PRO A 195 -9.37 1.76 -17.34
CA PRO A 195 -8.74 3.07 -17.52
C PRO A 195 -8.78 3.94 -16.27
N ASP A 196 -9.81 3.77 -15.45
CA ASP A 196 -10.05 4.57 -14.25
C ASP A 196 -9.37 4.01 -12.99
N PHE A 197 -8.45 3.05 -13.10
CA PHE A 197 -7.85 2.34 -11.96
C PHE A 197 -7.18 3.23 -10.90
N ARG A 198 -6.88 4.50 -11.23
CA ARG A 198 -6.33 5.52 -10.32
C ARG A 198 -7.39 6.14 -9.40
N LEU A 199 -8.67 6.03 -9.73
CA LEU A 199 -9.76 6.50 -8.88
C LEU A 199 -9.91 5.62 -7.64
N LYS A 200 -10.45 6.21 -6.56
CA LYS A 200 -10.62 5.52 -5.28
C LYS A 200 -11.93 4.72 -5.25
N GLY A 201 -11.95 3.67 -4.44
CA GLY A 201 -13.14 2.83 -4.23
C GLY A 201 -13.64 2.17 -5.50
N HIS A 202 -14.97 2.01 -5.60
CA HIS A 202 -15.60 1.37 -6.75
C HIS A 202 -15.43 2.18 -8.06
N LEU A 203 -15.24 3.51 -7.98
CA LEU A 203 -15.04 4.35 -9.16
C LEU A 203 -13.78 3.97 -9.95
N GLY A 204 -12.78 3.39 -9.28
CA GLY A 204 -11.56 2.89 -9.93
C GLY A 204 -11.64 1.42 -10.32
N ASN A 205 -12.84 0.84 -10.41
CA ASN A 205 -13.04 -0.54 -10.77
C ASN A 205 -13.75 -0.66 -12.12
N ASN A 206 -13.23 -1.57 -12.95
CA ASN A 206 -13.97 -2.06 -14.08
C ASN A 206 -14.25 -3.55 -13.86
N ILE A 207 -15.45 -3.87 -13.37
CA ILE A 207 -15.85 -5.25 -13.05
C ILE A 207 -15.70 -6.21 -14.23
N SER A 208 -15.88 -5.74 -15.48
CA SER A 208 -15.70 -6.58 -16.67
C SER A 208 -14.27 -7.05 -16.90
N ARG A 209 -13.29 -6.38 -16.26
CA ARG A 209 -11.87 -6.72 -16.32
C ARG A 209 -11.34 -7.35 -15.03
N THR A 210 -11.79 -6.84 -13.89
CA THR A 210 -11.29 -7.28 -12.57
C THR A 210 -12.07 -8.45 -12.00
N ASN A 211 -13.34 -8.62 -12.41
CA ASN A 211 -14.30 -9.55 -11.82
C ASN A 211 -14.48 -9.36 -10.29
N VAL A 212 -14.17 -8.17 -9.77
CA VAL A 212 -14.42 -7.78 -8.38
C VAL A 212 -15.70 -6.95 -8.34
N PRO A 213 -16.74 -7.34 -7.57
CA PRO A 213 -17.95 -6.55 -7.43
C PRO A 213 -17.69 -5.17 -6.85
N ASP A 214 -18.37 -4.14 -7.36
CA ASP A 214 -18.20 -2.75 -6.91
C ASP A 214 -18.48 -2.58 -5.41
N ILE A 215 -19.50 -3.28 -4.89
CA ILE A 215 -19.84 -3.28 -3.45
C ILE A 215 -18.68 -3.77 -2.57
N ARG A 216 -17.82 -4.68 -3.07
CA ARG A 216 -16.64 -5.13 -2.32
C ARG A 216 -15.65 -3.98 -2.15
N LEU A 217 -15.40 -3.23 -3.23
CA LEU A 217 -14.41 -2.15 -3.23
C LEU A 217 -14.94 -0.88 -2.57
N GLU A 218 -16.25 -0.63 -2.66
CA GLU A 218 -16.94 0.39 -1.88
C GLU A 218 -16.80 0.12 -0.38
N PHE A 219 -17.12 -1.09 0.08
CA PHE A 219 -16.92 -1.49 1.47
C PHE A 219 -15.48 -1.27 1.96
N ARG A 220 -14.48 -1.70 1.17
CA ARG A 220 -13.05 -1.49 1.50
C ARG A 220 -12.71 0.00 1.63
N HIS A 221 -13.23 0.81 0.70
CA HIS A 221 -12.95 2.24 0.66
C HIS A 221 -13.60 3.00 1.81
N ASP A 222 -14.87 2.72 2.08
CA ASP A 222 -15.63 3.37 3.14
C ASP A 222 -15.04 3.04 4.51
N THR A 223 -14.76 1.75 4.77
CA THR A 223 -14.11 1.32 6.01
C THR A 223 -12.76 2.03 6.21
N LEU A 224 -11.91 2.08 5.19
CA LEU A 224 -10.62 2.76 5.28
C LEU A 224 -10.77 4.26 5.52
N THR A 225 -11.76 4.88 4.90
CA THR A 225 -12.05 6.31 5.06
C THR A 225 -12.56 6.62 6.46
N GLU A 226 -13.42 5.78 7.02
CA GLU A 226 -13.92 5.87 8.39
C GLU A 226 -12.80 5.73 9.42
N GLU A 227 -11.90 4.76 9.24
CA GLU A 227 -10.74 4.52 10.11
C GLU A 227 -9.77 5.71 10.10
N ARG A 228 -9.43 6.23 8.90
CA ARG A 228 -8.62 7.45 8.78
C ARG A 228 -9.30 8.65 9.45
N ALA A 229 -10.61 8.80 9.28
CA ALA A 229 -11.36 9.88 9.91
C ALA A 229 -11.42 9.73 11.44
N PHE A 230 -11.50 8.49 11.95
CA PHE A 230 -11.44 8.20 13.38
C PHE A 230 -10.12 8.64 14.00
N ILE A 231 -8.99 8.35 13.34
CA ILE A 231 -7.66 8.78 13.80
C ILE A 231 -7.52 10.31 13.76
N ALA A 232 -7.98 10.95 12.68
CA ALA A 232 -7.94 12.41 12.56
C ALA A 232 -8.76 13.11 13.66
N ARG A 233 -9.97 12.59 13.97
CA ARG A 233 -10.80 13.10 15.08
C ARG A 233 -10.14 12.90 16.43
N SER A 234 -9.59 11.72 16.67
CA SER A 234 -8.93 11.37 17.93
C SER A 234 -7.70 12.25 18.19
N ALA A 235 -6.89 12.49 17.16
CA ALA A 235 -5.76 13.42 17.22
C ALA A 235 -6.24 14.84 17.53
N SER A 236 -7.27 15.33 16.85
CA SER A 236 -7.81 16.68 17.06
C SER A 236 -8.30 16.90 18.50
N ILE A 237 -9.01 15.93 19.08
CA ILE A 237 -9.47 15.97 20.47
C ILE A 237 -8.26 16.00 21.43
N HIS A 238 -7.25 15.18 21.18
CA HIS A 238 -6.05 15.14 22.01
C HIS A 238 -5.31 16.48 22.00
N TYR A 239 -5.12 17.09 20.82
CA TYR A 239 -4.50 18.42 20.69
C TYR A 239 -5.33 19.52 21.36
N ALA A 240 -6.66 19.48 21.24
CA ALA A 240 -7.53 20.43 21.94
C ALA A 240 -7.42 20.29 23.48
N GLY A 241 -7.28 19.06 23.99
CA GLY A 241 -7.07 18.80 25.42
C GLY A 241 -5.68 19.20 25.93
N ILE A 242 -4.65 19.18 25.07
CA ILE A 242 -3.31 19.69 25.40
C ILE A 242 -3.28 21.22 25.41
N LEU A 243 -3.95 21.87 24.46
CA LEU A 243 -3.99 23.34 24.35
C LEU A 243 -4.91 23.99 25.39
N HIS A 244 -5.95 23.28 25.82
CA HIS A 244 -6.81 23.66 26.94
C HIS A 244 -6.76 22.56 28.01
N PRO A 245 -5.69 22.50 28.83
CA PRO A 245 -5.72 21.63 30.00
C PRO A 245 -6.91 22.08 30.83
N MET A 246 -7.86 21.18 31.07
CA MET A 246 -8.97 21.43 31.98
C MET A 246 -8.37 22.00 33.27
N LYS A 247 -8.68 23.27 33.57
CA LYS A 247 -8.36 23.83 34.89
C LYS A 247 -8.95 22.87 35.91
N SER A 248 -8.09 22.35 36.78
CA SER A 248 -8.52 21.57 37.92
C SER A 248 -9.67 22.31 38.61
N PRO A 249 -10.76 21.63 38.99
CA PRO A 249 -11.86 22.30 39.65
C PRO A 249 -11.33 22.82 40.98
N SER A 250 -11.17 24.13 41.10
CA SER A 250 -10.92 24.79 42.38
C SER A 250 -12.07 24.44 43.31
N HIS A 251 -11.76 23.85 44.46
CA HIS A 251 -12.75 23.58 45.50
C HIS A 251 -13.53 24.85 45.83
N GLY A 252 -14.81 24.85 45.48
CA GLY A 252 -15.80 25.91 45.74
C GLY A 252 -17.20 25.29 45.71
N PRO A 253 -18.14 25.79 46.52
CA PRO A 253 -19.13 24.95 47.21
C PRO A 253 -20.27 24.45 46.31
N GLN A 254 -20.92 23.38 46.80
CA GLN A 254 -21.97 22.57 46.14
C GLN A 254 -23.11 23.39 45.49
N PRO A 255 -23.73 22.87 44.42
CA PRO A 255 -24.71 23.62 43.65
C PRO A 255 -26.12 23.55 44.27
N SER A 256 -26.79 24.69 44.40
CA SER A 256 -28.25 24.75 44.45
C SER A 256 -28.82 24.79 43.03
N SER A 257 -29.84 23.97 42.81
CA SER A 257 -30.64 23.81 41.61
C SER A 257 -31.04 25.13 40.94
N HIS A 258 -30.79 25.27 39.62
CA HIS A 258 -31.77 25.75 38.64
C HIS A 258 -31.25 25.51 37.21
N TRP A 259 -32.09 24.82 36.43
CA TRP A 259 -31.91 24.60 35.00
C TRP A 259 -32.40 25.84 34.24
N VAL A 260 -31.54 26.49 33.45
CA VAL A 260 -31.94 27.44 32.40
C VAL A 260 -31.02 27.21 31.20
N GLY A 261 -31.61 26.88 30.04
CA GLY A 261 -30.88 26.54 28.83
C GLY A 261 -30.31 27.75 28.09
N ALA A 262 -29.22 27.55 27.34
CA ALA A 262 -28.84 28.39 26.21
C ALA A 262 -27.82 27.72 25.26
N LYS A 263 -28.28 27.56 24.01
CA LYS A 263 -27.60 27.70 22.70
C LYS A 263 -26.18 27.15 22.48
N VAL A 264 -26.13 26.20 21.53
CA VAL A 264 -24.95 25.73 20.81
C VAL A 264 -24.43 26.84 19.88
N GLY A 265 -23.16 27.24 20.06
CA GLY A 265 -22.41 28.06 19.11
C GLY A 265 -21.41 27.20 18.35
N ALA A 266 -21.46 27.25 17.02
CA ALA A 266 -20.55 26.51 16.13
C ALA A 266 -19.11 27.03 16.25
N ALA A 267 -18.14 26.13 16.42
CA ALA A 267 -16.72 26.43 16.31
C ALA A 267 -16.25 26.22 14.85
N PRO A 268 -15.30 27.04 14.35
CA PRO A 268 -14.93 27.07 12.94
C PRO A 268 -14.11 25.84 12.54
N ILE A 269 -14.36 25.36 11.32
CA ILE A 269 -13.61 24.29 10.67
C ILE A 269 -12.21 24.82 10.34
N VAL A 270 -11.18 24.27 10.98
CA VAL A 270 -9.77 24.46 10.60
C VAL A 270 -9.47 23.49 9.46
N GLN A 271 -9.12 24.03 8.28
CA GLN A 271 -8.69 23.23 7.13
C GLN A 271 -7.35 22.53 7.42
N PRO A 272 -7.15 21.26 7.04
CA PRO A 272 -5.85 20.62 7.14
C PRO A 272 -4.90 21.19 6.08
N LEU A 273 -3.69 21.53 6.52
CA LEU A 273 -2.55 21.89 5.68
C LEU A 273 -2.07 20.67 4.87
N HIS A 274 -1.65 20.95 3.64
CA HIS A 274 -0.96 20.08 2.68
C HIS A 274 -1.77 18.96 1.98
N THR A 275 -2.54 19.36 0.97
CA THR A 275 -2.63 18.57 -0.27
C THR A 275 -1.49 19.00 -1.19
N GLY A 276 -0.74 18.03 -1.70
CA GLY A 276 0.23 18.25 -2.78
C GLY A 276 -0.47 18.87 -3.98
N TYR A 277 0.00 20.04 -4.38
CA TYR A 277 -0.46 20.76 -5.56
C TYR A 277 -0.08 19.94 -6.80
N PHE A 278 -1.06 19.31 -7.45
CA PHE A 278 -0.89 18.77 -8.80
C PHE A 278 -1.27 19.86 -9.80
N PRO A 279 -0.35 20.39 -10.62
CA PRO A 279 -0.73 21.32 -11.67
C PRO A 279 -1.58 20.59 -12.73
N LYS A 280 -2.71 21.20 -13.09
CA LYS A 280 -3.50 20.80 -14.27
C LYS A 280 -2.62 20.95 -15.53
N PRO A 281 -2.77 20.06 -16.53
CA PRO A 281 -2.15 20.27 -17.83
C PRO A 281 -2.70 21.57 -18.47
N PRO A 282 -1.86 22.32 -19.21
CA PRO A 282 -2.28 23.58 -19.81
C PRO A 282 -3.38 23.36 -20.85
N SER A 283 -4.50 24.04 -20.65
CA SER A 283 -5.57 24.22 -21.62
C SER A 283 -5.19 25.36 -22.56
N ASP A 284 -4.49 25.06 -23.65
CA ASP A 284 -4.37 25.96 -24.81
C ASP A 284 -3.80 25.22 -26.02
N LEU A 285 -4.67 24.51 -26.74
CA LEU A 285 -4.56 24.31 -28.19
C LEU A 285 -5.97 24.39 -28.79
N ALA A 286 -6.57 25.57 -28.64
CA ALA A 286 -7.66 26.01 -29.51
C ALA A 286 -7.02 26.65 -30.76
N GLY A 287 -6.95 25.89 -31.85
CA GLY A 287 -6.60 26.37 -33.17
C GLY A 287 -7.37 25.55 -34.20
N GLY A 288 -8.51 26.08 -34.64
CA GLY A 288 -9.47 25.38 -35.49
C GLY A 288 -9.20 25.48 -37.01
N SER A 289 -10.14 24.86 -37.72
CA SER A 289 -10.40 24.87 -39.17
C SER A 289 -9.48 23.95 -40.00
N LYS A 290 -9.97 23.05 -40.87
CA LYS A 290 -11.13 23.16 -41.77
C LYS A 290 -11.66 21.79 -42.21
N THR A 291 -12.95 21.80 -42.50
CA THR A 291 -13.75 20.81 -43.22
C THR A 291 -13.41 20.74 -44.72
N SER A 292 -13.32 19.52 -45.26
CA SER A 292 -13.73 19.09 -46.60
C SER A 292 -13.68 17.55 -46.58
N GLY A 293 -14.70 16.74 -46.85
CA GLY A 293 -15.84 16.93 -47.73
C GLY A 293 -15.68 16.05 -48.98
N GLY A 294 -16.12 14.78 -48.89
CA GLY A 294 -16.80 14.10 -50.00
C GLY A 294 -16.09 12.96 -50.74
N ALA A 295 -16.86 11.86 -50.88
CA ALA A 295 -16.84 10.76 -51.86
C ALA A 295 -15.68 9.75 -51.74
N GLY A 296 -15.87 8.44 -51.86
CA GLY A 296 -17.00 7.62 -52.30
C GLY A 296 -16.46 6.21 -52.63
N ASP A 297 -17.35 5.23 -52.70
CA ASP A 297 -17.17 3.83 -53.14
C ASP A 297 -16.41 2.91 -52.15
N GLY A 298 -16.92 1.76 -51.69
CA GLY A 298 -17.95 0.87 -52.24
C GLY A 298 -17.31 -0.46 -52.62
N VAL A 299 -17.92 -1.57 -52.14
CA VAL A 299 -17.73 -2.98 -52.59
C VAL A 299 -16.51 -3.69 -51.98
N ASP A 300 -16.50 -4.96 -51.56
CA ASP A 300 -17.47 -6.00 -51.13
C ASP A 300 -16.61 -7.23 -50.78
N GLU A 301 -17.15 -8.16 -49.97
CA GLU A 301 -16.76 -9.59 -49.88
C GLU A 301 -15.29 -9.96 -49.54
N SER A 302 -14.91 -11.09 -48.94
CA SER A 302 -15.52 -12.27 -48.33
C SER A 302 -14.35 -13.07 -47.71
N VAL A 303 -14.61 -13.75 -46.58
CA VAL A 303 -14.27 -15.17 -46.34
C VAL A 303 -12.80 -15.66 -46.47
N GLU A 304 -12.29 -16.26 -45.39
CA GLU A 304 -11.87 -17.67 -45.28
C GLU A 304 -10.65 -17.91 -44.37
N ASP A 305 -10.74 -19.05 -43.69
CA ASP A 305 -9.88 -19.60 -42.66
C ASP A 305 -8.41 -19.80 -43.06
N LYS A 306 -7.54 -19.72 -42.04
CA LYS A 306 -6.53 -20.75 -41.70
C LYS A 306 -5.94 -20.52 -40.31
#